data_AF-A0AAW2JTG4-F1
#
_entry.id   AF-A0AAW2JTG4-F1
#
_cell.length_a   1.000
_cell.length_b   1.000
_cell.length_c   1.000
_cell.angle_alpha   90.00
_cell.angle_beta   90.00
_cell.angle_gamma   90.00
#
_symmetry.space_group_name_H-M   'P 1'
#
loop_
_entity.id
_entity.type
_entity.pdbx_description
1 polymer ?
#
loop_
_entity_poly.entity_id
_entity_poly.type
_entity_poly.pdbx_seq_one_letter_code
_entity_poly.pdbx_strand_id
1 'polypeptide(L)'
;MASQDAVHGIFEVKVVRKTVVKAAGPVPESHVISLSNLDLLSGRFPVTYIYFYRRPHSSSLIDGSLKESLAQCLKHFYPFAGRISENPNQVSLRSFATIVERSW
;
A
#
# COMPACT_ATOMS: atom_id res chain seq x y z
N MET A 1 -15.42 42.60 -7.25
CA MET A 1 -14.28 42.93 -6.38
C MET A 1 -13.87 41.65 -5.67
N ALA A 2 -12.88 40.93 -6.19
CA ALA A 2 -12.32 39.76 -5.54
C ALA A 2 -11.14 40.24 -4.68
N SER A 3 -11.25 40.16 -3.35
CA SER A 3 -10.08 40.40 -2.50
C SER A 3 -9.16 39.19 -2.61
N GLN A 4 -8.08 39.40 -3.36
CA GLN A 4 -6.88 38.59 -3.32
C GLN A 4 -6.21 38.84 -1.97
N ASP A 5 -6.50 38.01 -0.98
CA ASP A 5 -5.66 37.87 0.21
C ASP A 5 -5.59 36.39 0.59
N ALA A 6 -5.10 35.58 -0.35
CA ALA A 6 -4.66 34.23 -0.03
C ALA A 6 -3.31 34.35 0.69
N VAL A 7 -3.36 34.56 2.00
CA VAL A 7 -2.20 34.45 2.89
C VAL A 7 -1.61 33.05 2.67
N HIS A 8 -0.45 32.99 2.02
CA HIS A 8 0.34 31.76 1.86
C HIS A 8 0.93 31.40 3.24
N GLY A 9 0.09 30.89 4.13
CA GLY A 9 0.54 30.30 5.38
C GLY A 9 1.38 29.06 5.06
N ILE A 10 2.56 28.95 5.69
CA ILE A 10 3.39 27.76 5.57
C ILE A 10 2.61 26.58 6.17
N PHE A 11 2.25 25.60 5.33
CA PHE A 11 1.62 24.37 5.78
C PHE A 11 2.70 23.36 6.18
N GLU A 12 3.01 23.29 7.47
CA GLU A 12 3.99 22.36 8.03
C GLU A 12 3.32 21.02 8.40
N VAL A 13 3.84 19.91 7.84
CA VAL A 13 3.39 18.55 8.16
C VAL A 13 4.49 17.79 8.88
N LYS A 14 4.16 17.19 10.02
CA LYS A 14 5.07 16.32 10.78
C LYS A 14 4.58 14.88 10.75
N VAL A 15 5.47 13.95 10.41
CA VAL A 15 5.17 12.52 10.48
C VAL A 15 5.17 12.08 11.94
N VAL A 16 3.99 11.75 12.48
CA VAL A 16 3.85 11.34 13.89
C VAL A 16 4.25 9.88 14.11
N ARG A 17 3.98 9.00 13.14
CA ARG A 17 4.26 7.56 13.24
C ARG A 17 4.43 6.92 11.86
N LYS A 18 5.29 5.89 11.78
CA LYS A 18 5.37 4.94 10.65
C LYS A 18 5.18 3.54 11.19
N THR A 19 4.34 2.74 10.56
CA THR A 19 4.06 1.35 10.97
C THR A 19 3.83 0.47 9.74
N VAL A 20 4.27 -0.78 9.82
CA VAL A 20 3.90 -1.83 8.86
C VAL A 20 2.67 -2.56 9.40
N VAL A 21 1.63 -2.69 8.58
CA VAL A 21 0.42 -3.46 8.91
C VAL A 21 0.53 -4.82 8.22
N LYS A 22 0.40 -5.91 8.99
CA LYS A 22 0.40 -7.28 8.49
C LYS A 22 -1.03 -7.73 8.19
N ALA A 23 -1.20 -8.70 7.29
CA ALA A 23 -2.49 -9.36 7.09
C ALA A 23 -2.95 -10.04 8.40
N ALA A 24 -4.26 -9.99 8.65
CA ALA A 24 -4.86 -10.62 9.82
C ALA A 24 -5.00 -12.13 9.63
N GLY A 25 -4.73 -12.89 10.70
CA GLY A 25 -4.88 -14.35 10.73
C GLY A 25 -3.60 -15.11 10.33
N PRO A 26 -3.69 -16.44 10.14
CA PRO A 26 -2.55 -17.24 9.74
C PRO A 26 -2.07 -16.82 8.35
N VAL A 27 -0.76 -16.64 8.21
CA VAL A 27 -0.12 -16.39 6.91
C VAL A 27 -0.33 -17.66 6.06
N PRO A 28 -0.93 -17.56 4.87
CA PRO A 28 -1.03 -18.70 3.96
C PRO A 28 0.36 -19.29 3.67
N GLU A 29 0.42 -20.55 3.22
CA GLU A 29 1.68 -21.08 2.68
C GLU A 29 2.23 -20.14 1.62
N SER A 30 3.55 -19.89 1.63
CA SER A 30 4.24 -18.93 0.77
C SER A 30 3.68 -18.92 -0.67
N HIS A 31 2.85 -17.92 -0.98
CA HIS A 31 2.28 -17.76 -2.30
C HIS A 31 3.17 -16.89 -3.18
N VAL A 32 3.39 -17.39 -4.39
CA VAL A 32 4.26 -16.83 -5.42
C VAL A 32 3.35 -16.48 -6.58
N ILE A 33 3.12 -15.18 -6.80
CA ILE A 33 2.29 -14.70 -7.91
C ILE A 33 3.18 -14.25 -9.05
N SER A 34 3.11 -14.97 -10.16
CA SER A 34 3.76 -14.61 -11.41
C SER A 34 3.19 -13.33 -12.02
N LEU A 35 4.05 -12.38 -12.36
CA LEU A 35 3.65 -11.19 -13.11
C LEU A 35 3.50 -11.50 -14.60
N SER A 36 2.44 -10.95 -15.22
CA SER A 36 2.22 -11.03 -16.65
C SER A 36 3.09 -10.03 -17.41
N ASN A 37 3.18 -10.17 -18.74
CA ASN A 37 3.89 -9.20 -19.57
C ASN A 37 3.30 -7.78 -19.44
N LEU A 38 1.99 -7.64 -19.24
CA LEU A 38 1.34 -6.33 -19.07
C LEU A 38 1.80 -5.67 -17.79
N ASP A 39 1.92 -6.43 -16.70
CA ASP A 39 2.38 -5.93 -15.40
C ASP A 39 3.82 -5.39 -15.46
N LEU A 40 4.62 -5.85 -16.43
CA LEU A 40 6.00 -5.39 -16.65
C LEU A 40 6.08 -4.09 -17.45
N LEU A 41 5.01 -3.71 -18.17
CA LEU A 41 4.99 -2.51 -19.01
C LEU A 41 4.79 -1.21 -18.21
N SER A 42 4.17 -1.28 -17.02
CA SER A 42 3.81 -0.11 -16.22
C SER A 42 5.02 0.57 -15.53
N GLY A 43 6.19 -0.08 -15.55
CA GLY A 43 7.38 0.38 -14.84
C GLY A 43 7.25 0.26 -13.31
N ARG A 44 8.37 0.28 -12.59
CA ARG A 44 8.39 0.16 -11.11
C ARG A 44 8.10 1.51 -10.43
N PHE A 45 7.02 2.19 -10.81
CA PHE A 45 6.66 3.51 -10.27
C PHE A 45 5.47 3.42 -9.31
N PRO A 46 5.55 3.98 -8.09
CA PRO A 46 4.44 3.99 -7.16
C PRO A 46 3.32 4.91 -7.67
N VAL A 47 2.11 4.38 -7.80
CA VAL A 47 0.92 5.19 -8.05
C VAL A 47 0.51 5.87 -6.74
N THR A 48 0.47 7.20 -6.73
CA THR A 48 0.18 7.98 -5.52
C THR A 48 -1.25 8.51 -5.56
N TYR A 49 -2.04 8.18 -4.54
CA TYR A 49 -3.39 8.71 -4.32
C TYR A 49 -3.45 9.50 -3.01
N ILE A 50 -4.14 10.65 -3.02
CA ILE A 50 -4.38 11.49 -1.84
C ILE A 50 -5.89 11.73 -1.74
N TYR A 51 -6.48 11.33 -0.62
CA TYR A 51 -7.90 11.51 -0.34
C TYR A 51 -8.11 12.52 0.80
N PHE A 52 -8.99 13.50 0.57
CA PHE A 52 -9.38 14.49 1.58
C PHE A 52 -10.77 14.16 2.14
N TYR A 53 -10.87 14.06 3.46
CA TYR A 53 -12.13 13.82 4.15
C TYR A 53 -12.44 14.99 5.09
N ARG A 54 -13.71 15.36 5.20
CA ARG A 54 -14.16 16.31 6.22
C ARG A 54 -14.08 15.63 7.59
N ARG A 55 -13.69 16.38 8.62
CA ARG A 55 -13.56 15.85 9.98
C ARG A 55 -14.88 15.25 10.46
N PRO A 56 -14.93 13.95 10.80
CA PRO A 56 -16.11 13.34 11.39
C PRO A 56 -16.28 13.83 12.84
N HIS A 57 -17.53 13.84 13.34
CA HIS A 57 -17.85 14.31 14.69
C HIS A 57 -17.13 13.50 15.80
N SER A 58 -16.75 12.24 15.54
CA SER A 58 -15.93 11.39 16.41
C SER A 58 -14.58 11.09 15.77
N SER A 59 -13.50 11.66 16.31
CA SER A 59 -12.16 11.61 15.69
C SER A 59 -11.14 10.73 16.43
N SER A 60 -11.50 10.14 17.58
CA SER A 60 -10.57 9.46 18.48
C SER A 60 -10.17 8.04 18.07
N LEU A 61 -10.84 7.42 17.08
CA LEU A 61 -10.64 5.99 16.76
C LEU A 61 -10.06 5.72 15.36
N ILE A 62 -9.80 6.76 14.55
CA ILE A 62 -9.50 6.58 13.12
C ILE A 62 -8.21 5.76 12.91
N ASP A 63 -7.13 6.04 13.65
CA ASP A 63 -5.85 5.32 13.44
C ASP A 63 -5.95 3.82 13.77
N GLY A 64 -6.59 3.48 14.89
CA GLY A 64 -6.79 2.08 15.31
C GLY A 64 -7.69 1.31 14.34
N SER A 65 -8.87 1.87 14.06
CA SER A 65 -9.84 1.24 13.16
C SER A 65 -9.33 1.13 11.71
N LEU A 66 -8.52 2.08 11.24
CA LEU A 66 -7.93 2.01 9.91
C LEU A 66 -6.87 0.90 9.82
N LYS A 67 -6.01 0.76 10.84
CA LYS A 67 -5.02 -0.32 10.89
C LYS A 67 -5.67 -1.69 10.95
N GLU A 68 -6.70 -1.84 11.78
CA GLU A 68 -7.40 -3.11 11.94
C GLU A 68 -8.18 -3.49 10.67
N SER A 69 -8.92 -2.55 10.07
CA SER A 69 -9.61 -2.81 8.81
C SER A 69 -8.65 -3.11 7.66
N LEU A 70 -7.50 -2.41 7.58
CA LEU A 70 -6.46 -2.72 6.60
C LEU A 70 -5.89 -4.13 6.79
N ALA A 71 -5.62 -4.54 8.04
CA ALA A 71 -5.12 -5.89 8.33
C ALA A 71 -6.11 -6.97 7.86
N GLN A 72 -7.42 -6.77 8.09
CA GLN A 72 -8.46 -7.67 7.62
C GLN A 72 -8.59 -7.67 6.09
N CYS A 73 -8.50 -6.51 5.44
CA CYS A 73 -8.49 -6.43 3.96
C CYS A 73 -7.29 -7.17 3.36
N LEU A 74 -6.09 -6.98 3.91
CA LEU A 74 -4.87 -7.64 3.43
C LEU A 74 -4.94 -9.17 3.49
N LYS A 75 -5.81 -9.76 4.32
CA LYS A 75 -6.05 -11.21 4.29
C LYS A 75 -6.62 -11.67 2.93
N HIS A 76 -7.50 -10.88 2.34
CA HIS A 76 -8.10 -11.17 1.03
C HIS A 76 -7.24 -10.65 -0.11
N PHE A 77 -6.53 -9.55 0.13
CA PHE A 77 -5.63 -8.88 -0.81
C PHE A 77 -4.15 -9.12 -0.43
N TYR A 78 -3.81 -10.36 -0.10
CA TYR A 78 -2.48 -10.76 0.37
C TYR A 78 -1.30 -10.34 -0.54
N PRO A 79 -1.44 -10.17 -1.88
CA PRO A 79 -0.31 -9.72 -2.70
C PRO A 79 0.20 -8.34 -2.31
N PHE A 80 -0.67 -7.49 -1.74
CA PHE A 80 -0.31 -6.15 -1.25
C PHE A 80 0.48 -6.17 0.06
N ALA A 81 0.46 -7.28 0.80
CA ALA A 81 1.29 -7.49 1.99
C ALA A 81 2.66 -8.13 1.66
N GLY A 82 2.84 -8.63 0.42
CA GLY A 82 4.05 -9.25 -0.07
C GLY A 82 5.10 -8.27 -0.58
N ARG A 83 6.15 -8.81 -1.20
CA ARG A 83 7.21 -8.04 -1.86
C ARG A 83 7.37 -8.49 -3.30
N ILE A 84 7.57 -7.54 -4.21
CA ILE A 84 7.96 -7.83 -5.59
C ILE A 84 9.45 -8.20 -5.59
N SER A 85 9.78 -9.39 -6.08
CA SER A 85 11.12 -9.90 -6.27
C SER A 85 11.31 -10.35 -7.72
N GLU A 86 12.55 -10.38 -8.17
CA GLU A 86 12.89 -11.02 -9.45
C GLU A 86 12.69 -12.54 -9.33
N ASN A 87 12.23 -13.14 -10.42
CA ASN A 87 12.05 -14.59 -10.48
C ASN A 87 13.42 -15.27 -10.65
N PRO A 88 13.85 -16.15 -9.72
CA PRO A 88 15.12 -16.86 -9.84
C PRO A 88 15.12 -17.90 -10.96
N ASN A 89 13.96 -18.39 -11.39
CA ASN A 89 13.84 -19.33 -12.51
C ASN A 89 13.76 -18.59 -13.85
N GLN A 90 14.90 -18.04 -14.29
CA GLN A 90 15.05 -17.37 -15.59
C GLN A 90 14.85 -18.31 -16.82
N VAL A 91 14.70 -19.62 -16.60
CA VAL A 91 14.70 -20.64 -17.67
C VAL A 91 13.34 -20.77 -18.38
N SER A 92 12.27 -20.21 -17.82
CA SER A 92 10.96 -20.17 -18.48
C SER A 92 10.66 -18.75 -18.96
N LEU A 93 10.55 -18.55 -20.27
CA LEU A 93 10.27 -17.29 -20.98
C LEU A 93 8.91 -16.63 -20.64
N ARG A 94 8.28 -16.97 -19.51
CA ARG A 94 6.89 -16.60 -19.21
C ARG A 94 6.69 -15.74 -17.96
N SER A 95 7.69 -15.51 -17.10
CA SER A 95 7.54 -14.59 -15.95
C SER A 95 8.86 -14.06 -15.42
N PHE A 96 9.02 -12.73 -15.46
CA PHE A 96 10.24 -12.02 -15.05
C PHE A 96 10.27 -11.60 -13.57
N ALA A 97 9.12 -11.57 -12.90
CA ALA A 97 9.02 -11.14 -11.51
C ALA A 97 7.86 -11.84 -10.79
N THR A 98 7.97 -11.87 -9.46
CA THR A 98 7.02 -12.54 -8.59
C THR A 98 6.77 -11.75 -7.32
N ILE A 99 5.54 -11.72 -6.83
CA ILE A 99 5.25 -11.32 -5.45
C ILE A 99 5.53 -12.50 -4.52
N VAL A 100 6.44 -12.31 -3.56
CA VAL A 100 6.79 -13.28 -2.52
C VAL A 100 6.29 -12.76 -1.18
N GLU A 101 5.42 -13.53 -0.53
CA GLU A 101 5.04 -13.31 0.87
C GLU A 101 6.06 -14.03 1.76
N ARG A 102 6.97 -13.28 2.42
CA ARG A 102 7.85 -13.85 3.43
C ARG A 102 7.27 -13.61 4.81
N SER A 103 7.20 -14.67 5.61
CA SER A 103 7.06 -14.59 7.06
C SER A 103 8.17 -13.70 7.62
N TRP A 104 7.77 -12.67 8.37
CA TRP A 104 8.65 -11.74 9.05
C TRP A 104 9.08 -12.27 10.41
#